data_AF-A0A7S1STY1-F1
#
_entry.id   AF-A0A7S1STY1-F1
#
_cell.length_a   1.000
_cell.length_b   1.000
_cell.length_c   1.000
_cell.angle_alpha   90.00
_cell.angle_beta   90.00
_cell.angle_gamma   90.00
#
_symmetry.space_group_name_H-M   'P 1'
#
loop_
_entity.id
_entity.type
_entity.pdbx_description
1 polymer ?
#
loop_
_entity_poly.entity_id
_entity_poly.type
_entity_poly.pdbx_seq_one_letter_code
_entity_poly.pdbx_strand_id
1 'polypeptide(L)'
;AAAISNLAVNNQAVKNKLRMEGGLQALVDLMRRACSEDDAFAVGTAAAALRNAVTSNVENRAGVTALDCIKVSITAVSSFSSNLDCTVQLLSLFNNLFLDNPAAKERMVEEKGLQ
;
A
#
# COMPACT_ATOMS: atom_id res chain seq x y z
N ALA A 1 5.85 10.21 -4.94
CA ALA A 1 5.14 8.94 -5.23
C ALA A 1 4.45 8.90 -6.61
N ALA A 2 3.87 10.00 -7.12
CA ALA A 2 3.12 9.99 -8.39
C ALA A 2 3.93 9.50 -9.60
N ALA A 3 5.16 9.99 -9.79
CA ALA A 3 6.05 9.54 -10.86
C ALA A 3 6.36 8.03 -10.75
N ILE A 4 6.60 7.53 -9.54
CA ILE A 4 6.82 6.10 -9.28
C ILE A 4 5.59 5.28 -9.62
N SER A 5 4.39 5.77 -9.24
CA SER A 5 3.12 5.11 -9.57
C SER A 5 2.98 4.92 -11.08
N ASN A 6 3.24 5.96 -11.87
CA ASN A 6 3.18 5.91 -13.33
C ASN A 6 4.23 4.97 -13.93
N LEU A 7 5.48 5.03 -13.44
CA LEU A 7 6.56 4.16 -13.93
C LEU A 7 6.33 2.68 -13.60
N ALA A 8 5.65 2.38 -12.49
CA ALA A 8 5.36 1.00 -12.08
C ALA A 8 4.17 0.38 -12.83
N VAL A 9 3.35 1.18 -13.53
CA VAL A 9 2.24 0.65 -14.34
C VAL A 9 2.80 -0.25 -15.43
N ASN A 10 2.40 -1.53 -15.42
CA ASN A 10 2.75 -2.53 -16.42
C ASN A 10 4.27 -2.72 -16.67
N ASN A 11 5.13 -2.29 -15.74
CA ASN A 11 6.58 -2.41 -15.89
C ASN A 11 7.19 -3.26 -14.76
N GLN A 12 7.40 -4.54 -15.04
CA GLN A 12 7.93 -5.48 -14.05
C GLN A 12 9.36 -5.15 -13.60
N ALA A 13 10.20 -4.61 -14.49
CA ALA A 13 11.56 -4.21 -14.15
C ALA A 13 11.57 -3.09 -13.10
N VAL A 14 10.71 -2.08 -13.26
CA VAL A 14 10.54 -1.00 -12.28
C VAL A 14 10.00 -1.54 -10.95
N LYS A 15 9.01 -2.44 -10.99
CA LYS A 15 8.46 -3.08 -9.78
C LYS A 15 9.53 -3.84 -9.00
N ASN A 16 10.37 -4.61 -9.70
CA ASN A 16 11.46 -5.36 -9.07
C ASN A 16 12.52 -4.42 -8.51
N LYS A 17 12.86 -3.35 -9.25
CA LYS A 17 13.83 -2.34 -8.80
C LYS A 17 13.36 -1.61 -7.54
N LEU A 18 12.07 -1.27 -7.46
CA LEU A 18 11.46 -0.71 -6.24
C LEU A 18 11.64 -1.62 -5.03
N ARG A 19 11.54 -2.94 -5.20
CA ARG A 19 11.77 -3.89 -4.11
C ARG A 19 13.24 -3.96 -3.73
N MET A 20 14.12 -4.13 -4.72
CA MET A 20 15.55 -4.33 -4.50
C MET A 20 16.25 -3.10 -3.92
N GLU A 21 15.76 -1.90 -4.24
CA GLU A 21 16.36 -0.63 -3.81
C GLU A 21 15.64 0.00 -2.59
N GLY A 22 14.80 -0.77 -1.89
CA GLY A 22 14.10 -0.29 -0.69
C GLY A 22 12.96 0.71 -0.96
N GLY A 23 12.58 0.90 -2.22
CA GLY A 23 11.47 1.77 -2.62
C GLY A 23 10.11 1.36 -2.04
N LEU A 24 9.87 0.07 -1.81
CA LEU A 24 8.65 -0.38 -1.11
C LEU A 24 8.60 0.14 0.34
N GLN A 25 9.71 0.05 1.07
CA GLN A 25 9.87 0.59 2.42
C GLN A 25 9.62 2.10 2.43
N ALA A 26 10.28 2.83 1.52
CA ALA A 26 10.11 4.28 1.41
C ALA A 26 8.66 4.71 1.14
N LEU A 27 7.91 3.94 0.34
CA LEU A 27 6.50 4.23 0.07
C LEU A 27 5.60 3.94 1.29
N VAL A 28 5.87 2.87 2.04
CA VAL A 28 5.13 2.57 3.29
C VAL A 28 5.41 3.62 4.36
N ASP A 29 6.67 4.03 4.51
CA ASP A 29 7.07 5.07 5.47
C ASP A 29 6.50 6.43 5.09
N LEU A 30 6.46 6.76 3.79
CA LEU A 30 5.77 7.95 3.29
C LEU A 30 4.29 7.92 3.66
N MET A 31 3.60 6.81 3.44
CA MET A 31 2.18 6.66 3.78
C MET A 31 1.95 6.82 5.28
N ARG A 32 2.82 6.22 6.12
CA ARG A 32 2.75 6.33 7.59
C ARG A 32 2.96 7.77 8.05
N ARG A 33 3.98 8.44 7.53
CA ARG A 33 4.29 9.83 7.86
C ARG A 33 3.19 10.79 7.39
N ALA A 34 2.72 10.64 6.16
CA ALA A 34 1.63 11.45 5.62
C ALA A 34 0.32 11.26 6.42
N CYS A 35 0.06 10.04 6.91
CA CYS A 35 -1.06 9.78 7.80
C CYS A 35 -0.93 10.53 9.13
N SER A 36 0.27 10.65 9.71
CA SER A 36 0.51 11.43 10.93
C SER A 36 0.46 12.95 10.71
N GLU A 37 0.71 13.40 9.48
CA GLU A 37 0.70 14.81 9.07
C GLU A 37 -0.68 15.26 8.52
N ASP A 38 -1.69 14.37 8.54
CA ASP A 38 -3.03 14.60 7.98
C ASP A 38 -3.03 14.95 6.46
N ASP A 39 -2.01 14.49 5.73
CA ASP A 39 -1.85 14.74 4.29
C ASP A 39 -2.51 13.63 3.46
N ALA A 40 -3.82 13.77 3.25
CA ALA A 40 -4.60 12.83 2.45
C ALA A 40 -4.07 12.66 1.02
N PHE A 41 -3.48 13.70 0.43
CA PHE A 41 -2.96 13.65 -0.94
C PHE A 41 -1.70 12.79 -1.01
N ALA A 42 -0.77 12.98 -0.08
CA ALA A 42 0.44 12.17 0.02
C ALA A 42 0.11 10.71 0.35
N VAL A 43 -0.85 10.44 1.24
CA VAL A 43 -1.35 9.09 1.53
C VAL A 43 -1.91 8.44 0.27
N GLY A 44 -2.85 9.10 -0.42
CA GLY A 44 -3.47 8.56 -1.63
C GLY A 44 -2.45 8.29 -2.74
N THR A 45 -1.47 9.17 -2.92
CA THR A 45 -0.42 9.02 -3.93
C THR A 45 0.55 7.88 -3.59
N ALA A 46 0.90 7.72 -2.30
CA ALA A 46 1.72 6.60 -1.83
C ALA A 46 0.97 5.27 -2.00
N ALA A 47 -0.31 5.23 -1.64
CA ALA A 47 -1.17 4.06 -1.82
C ALA A 47 -1.31 3.66 -3.30
N ALA A 48 -1.48 4.64 -4.20
CA ALA A 48 -1.53 4.40 -5.64
C ALA A 48 -0.21 3.83 -6.20
N ALA A 49 0.94 4.32 -5.70
CA ALA A 49 2.25 3.79 -6.07
C ALA A 49 2.44 2.35 -5.58
N LEU A 50 2.09 2.08 -4.33
CA LEU A 50 2.12 0.73 -3.75
C LEU A 50 1.20 -0.22 -4.52
N ARG A 51 -0.02 0.20 -4.83
CA ARG A 51 -0.99 -0.61 -5.60
C ARG A 51 -0.35 -1.08 -6.90
N ASN A 52 0.21 -0.16 -7.68
CA ASN A 52 0.81 -0.49 -8.96
C ASN A 52 2.06 -1.39 -8.78
N ALA A 53 2.84 -1.17 -7.71
CA ALA A 53 4.00 -1.99 -7.40
C ALA A 53 3.63 -3.45 -7.07
N VAL A 54 2.46 -3.68 -6.47
CA VAL A 54 2.00 -5.02 -6.06
C VAL A 54 1.10 -5.73 -7.08
N THR A 55 0.47 -5.00 -8.00
CA THR A 55 -0.36 -5.57 -9.06
C THR A 55 0.43 -6.60 -9.86
N SER A 56 -0.07 -7.83 -9.92
CA SER A 56 0.56 -8.96 -10.63
C SER A 56 2.02 -9.23 -10.21
N ASN A 57 2.43 -8.85 -8.99
CA ASN A 57 3.76 -9.12 -8.45
C ASN A 57 3.67 -9.69 -7.03
N VAL A 58 3.79 -11.01 -6.90
CA VAL A 58 3.67 -11.76 -5.64
C VAL A 58 4.78 -11.39 -4.66
N GLU A 59 6.02 -11.24 -5.14
CA GLU A 59 7.18 -10.91 -4.30
C GLU A 59 7.03 -9.52 -3.66
N ASN A 60 6.55 -8.56 -4.45
CA ASN A 60 6.25 -7.23 -3.95
C ASN A 60 5.11 -7.29 -2.94
N ARG A 61 4.02 -8.04 -3.20
CA ARG A 61 2.93 -8.25 -2.21
C ARG A 61 3.47 -8.75 -0.89
N ALA A 62 4.28 -9.81 -0.90
CA ALA A 62 4.90 -10.34 0.30
C ALA A 62 5.78 -9.30 1.00
N GLY A 63 6.57 -8.55 0.22
CA GLY A 63 7.40 -7.44 0.70
C GLY A 63 6.59 -6.37 1.42
N VAL A 64 5.54 -5.82 0.80
CA VAL A 64 4.74 -4.75 1.45
C VAL A 64 3.93 -5.29 2.63
N THR A 65 3.46 -6.54 2.58
CA THR A 65 2.78 -7.18 3.72
C THR A 65 3.72 -7.30 4.92
N ALA A 66 4.99 -7.64 4.72
CA ALA A 66 5.99 -7.72 5.79
C ALA A 66 6.32 -6.34 6.42
N LEU A 67 5.95 -5.25 5.76
CA LEU A 67 6.18 -3.87 6.22
C LEU A 67 5.01 -3.27 6.99
N ASP A 68 4.06 -4.10 7.43
CA ASP A 68 2.84 -3.69 8.13
C ASP A 68 1.98 -2.68 7.34
N CYS A 69 2.07 -2.73 6.00
CA CYS A 69 1.29 -1.87 5.12
C CYS A 69 -0.23 -2.06 5.29
N ILE A 70 -0.67 -3.27 5.68
CA ILE A 70 -2.07 -3.57 5.97
C ILE A 70 -2.55 -2.68 7.13
N LYS A 71 -1.87 -2.75 8.28
CA LYS A 71 -2.15 -1.90 9.45
C LYS A 71 -2.18 -0.41 9.12
N VAL A 72 -1.15 0.08 8.42
CA VAL A 72 -1.06 1.51 8.02
C VAL A 72 -2.23 1.89 7.12
N SER A 73 -2.62 1.01 6.20
CA SER A 73 -3.76 1.26 5.31
C SER A 73 -5.09 1.27 6.06
N ILE A 74 -5.26 0.45 7.12
CA ILE A 74 -6.49 0.42 7.93
C ILE A 74 -6.62 1.75 8.67
N THR A 75 -5.53 2.16 9.34
CA THR A 75 -5.48 3.46 10.03
C THR A 75 -5.78 4.60 9.08
N ALA A 76 -5.15 4.62 7.90
CA ALA A 76 -5.38 5.66 6.90
C ALA A 76 -6.83 5.70 6.40
N VAL A 77 -7.47 4.56 6.13
CA VAL A 77 -8.89 4.52 5.72
C VAL A 77 -9.79 5.09 6.83
N SER A 78 -9.50 4.78 8.09
CA SER A 78 -10.25 5.33 9.22
C SER A 78 -10.07 6.84 9.36
N SER A 79 -8.83 7.33 9.24
CA SER A 79 -8.51 8.77 9.35
C SER A 79 -9.05 9.60 8.19
N PHE A 80 -9.04 9.09 6.97
CA PHE A 80 -9.39 9.82 5.75
C PHE A 80 -10.72 9.38 5.13
N SER A 81 -11.64 8.82 5.93
CA SER A 81 -12.91 8.27 5.43
C SER A 81 -13.79 9.27 4.66
N SER A 82 -13.63 10.57 4.91
CA SER A 82 -14.31 11.66 4.18
C SER A 82 -13.62 12.06 2.87
N ASN A 83 -12.37 11.65 2.65
CA ASN A 83 -11.61 11.91 1.43
C ASN A 83 -11.75 10.74 0.45
N LEU A 84 -12.64 10.91 -0.53
CA LEU A 84 -12.98 9.85 -1.48
C LEU A 84 -11.77 9.38 -2.29
N ASP A 85 -10.95 10.30 -2.80
CA ASP A 85 -9.80 9.97 -3.65
C ASP A 85 -8.78 9.11 -2.89
N CYS A 86 -8.40 9.54 -1.69
CA CYS A 86 -7.49 8.80 -0.82
C CYS A 86 -8.06 7.41 -0.49
N THR A 87 -9.33 7.35 -0.07
CA THR A 87 -10.00 6.11 0.33
C THR A 87 -10.09 5.11 -0.84
N VAL A 88 -10.38 5.57 -2.07
CA VAL A 88 -10.40 4.71 -3.26
C VAL A 88 -9.02 4.11 -3.54
N GLN A 89 -7.94 4.89 -3.41
CA GLN A 89 -6.58 4.36 -3.62
C GLN A 89 -6.22 3.32 -2.55
N LEU A 90 -6.55 3.59 -1.29
CA LEU A 90 -6.32 2.66 -0.18
C LEU A 90 -7.10 1.36 -0.34
N LEU A 91 -8.39 1.42 -0.67
CA LEU A 91 -9.22 0.23 -0.91
C LEU A 91 -8.73 -0.58 -2.11
N SER A 92 -8.28 0.09 -3.18
CA SER A 92 -7.69 -0.57 -4.35
C SER A 92 -6.37 -1.26 -4.00
N LEU A 93 -5.52 -0.63 -3.19
CA LEU A 93 -4.30 -1.23 -2.66
C LEU A 93 -4.64 -2.47 -1.83
N PHE A 94 -5.60 -2.35 -0.90
CA PHE A 94 -6.08 -3.46 -0.09
C PHE A 94 -6.53 -4.65 -0.94
N ASN A 95 -7.39 -4.41 -1.92
CA ASN A 95 -7.88 -5.47 -2.79
C ASN A 95 -6.73 -6.22 -3.48
N ASN A 96 -5.71 -5.49 -3.95
CA ASN A 96 -4.53 -6.10 -4.58
C ASN A 96 -3.61 -6.83 -3.59
N LEU A 97 -3.56 -6.41 -2.33
CA LEU A 97 -2.82 -7.11 -1.28
C LEU A 97 -3.49 -8.43 -0.90
N PHE A 98 -4.83 -8.54 -0.98
CA PHE A 98 -5.60 -9.75 -0.67
C PHE A 98 -5.85 -10.69 -1.86
N LEU A 99 -5.75 -10.17 -3.10
CA LEU A 99 -5.79 -10.97 -4.32
C LEU A 99 -4.64 -11.99 -4.30
N ASP A 100 -5.01 -13.28 -4.26
CA ASP A 100 -4.12 -14.43 -4.21
C ASP A 100 -3.09 -14.42 -3.06
N ASN A 101 -3.45 -13.82 -1.91
CA ASN A 101 -2.57 -13.77 -0.74
C ASN A 101 -3.29 -14.25 0.54
N PRO A 102 -3.26 -15.56 0.84
CA PRO A 102 -3.87 -16.10 2.06
C PRO A 102 -3.22 -15.54 3.34
N ALA A 103 -1.91 -15.27 3.34
CA ALA A 103 -1.20 -14.69 4.48
C ALA A 103 -1.69 -13.26 4.80
N ALA A 104 -2.01 -12.46 3.78
CA ALA A 104 -2.64 -11.16 4.01
C ALA A 104 -4.02 -11.31 4.67
N LYS A 105 -4.82 -12.29 4.21
CA LYS A 105 -6.16 -12.57 4.78
C LYS A 105 -6.08 -13.01 6.24
N GLU A 106 -5.14 -13.88 6.60
CA GLU A 106 -4.90 -14.30 7.99
C GLU A 106 -4.51 -13.12 8.89
N ARG A 107 -3.55 -12.29 8.46
CA ARG A 107 -3.15 -11.08 9.20
C ARG A 107 -4.30 -10.09 9.42
N MET A 108 -5.23 -9.96 8.47
CA MET A 108 -6.42 -9.12 8.64
C MET A 108 -7.39 -9.68 9.69
N VAL A 109 -7.54 -10.99 9.78
CA VAL A 109 -8.36 -11.62 10.83
C VAL A 109 -7.71 -11.40 12.19
N GLU A 110 -6.39 -11.54 12.30
CA GLU A 110 -5.64 -11.24 13.53
C GLU A 110 -5.77 -9.77 13.93
N GLU A 111 -5.63 -8.83 12.99
CA GLU A 111 -5.76 -7.39 13.27
C GLU A 111 -7.20 -6.96 13.63
N LYS A 112 -8.22 -7.66 13.11
CA LYS A 112 -9.63 -7.45 13.51
C LYS A 112 -10.03 -8.21 14.79
N GLY A 113 -9.30 -9.27 15.15
CA GLY A 113 -9.52 -10.07 16.36
C GLY A 113 -8.84 -9.51 17.63
N LEU A 114 -8.06 -8.43 17.50
CA LEU A 114 -7.43 -7.69 18.59
C LEU A 114 -8.26 -6.46 19.05
N GLN A 115 -9.58 -6.51 18.90
CA GLN A 115 -10.51 -5.51 19.42
C GLN A 115 -11.26 -6.00 20.65
#